data_AF-A0A9W9SEX6-F1
#
_entry.id   AF-A0A9W9SEX6-F1
#
_cell.length_a   1.000
_cell.length_b   1.000
_cell.length_c   1.000
_cell.angle_alpha   90.00
_cell.angle_beta   90.00
_cell.angle_gamma   90.00
#
_symmetry.space_group_name_H-M   'P 1'
#
loop_
_entity.id
_entity.type
_entity.pdbx_description
1 polymer ?
#
loop_
_entity_poly.entity_id
_entity_poly.type
_entity_poly.pdbx_seq_one_letter_code
_entity_poly.pdbx_strand_id
1 'polypeptide(L)'
;MSASGVSTPPSKVVSIESPTKTSSLPPVSTGQLPLIFGHIAKDFQFTDPPGWNSSPSNPLYHKEWIGADSEGQIIARSYGLQPGQPVMEDINGWHTIFLSGNTFYLWGRMGDEVQEFVPRDIREIASSMSQSGLQELARKPLI
;
A
#
# COMPACT_ATOMS: atom_id res chain seq x y z
N MET A 1 -10.30 -55.38 -50.00
CA MET A 1 -11.14 -56.50 -49.57
C MET A 1 -10.59 -57.00 -48.24
N SER A 2 -11.44 -57.08 -47.20
CA SER A 2 -11.33 -57.81 -45.91
C SER A 2 -10.13 -57.47 -44.99
N ALA A 3 -10.23 -56.84 -43.81
CA ALA A 3 -11.02 -57.02 -42.58
C ALA A 3 -10.38 -57.93 -41.50
N SER A 4 -10.29 -57.36 -40.29
CA SER A 4 -10.42 -57.98 -38.95
C SER A 4 -9.18 -58.38 -38.15
N GLY A 5 -9.15 -57.88 -36.91
CA GLY A 5 -8.29 -58.34 -35.81
C GLY A 5 -8.30 -57.40 -34.60
N VAL A 6 -9.42 -57.32 -33.86
CA VAL A 6 -9.52 -56.68 -32.54
C VAL A 6 -8.85 -57.56 -31.47
N SER A 7 -8.06 -56.96 -30.56
CA SER A 7 -7.87 -57.49 -29.19
C SER A 7 -7.26 -56.43 -28.24
N THR A 8 -8.10 -55.81 -27.42
CA THR A 8 -7.81 -55.29 -26.06
C THR A 8 -8.18 -56.41 -25.04
N PRO A 9 -7.83 -56.41 -23.72
CA PRO A 9 -7.15 -55.46 -22.80
C PRO A 9 -6.12 -56.21 -21.87
N PRO A 10 -5.75 -55.81 -20.61
CA PRO A 10 -6.02 -54.60 -19.82
C PRO A 10 -4.80 -53.92 -19.15
N SER A 11 -5.09 -52.70 -18.68
CA SER A 11 -4.27 -51.84 -17.83
C SER A 11 -3.78 -52.50 -16.54
N LYS A 12 -2.55 -52.17 -16.13
CA LYS A 12 -2.19 -52.15 -14.71
C LYS A 12 -1.33 -50.92 -14.38
N VAL A 13 -1.90 -50.16 -13.45
CA VAL A 13 -1.45 -48.93 -12.83
C VAL A 13 -0.13 -49.13 -12.07
N VAL A 14 0.83 -48.23 -12.26
CA VAL A 14 1.79 -47.88 -11.21
C VAL A 14 1.84 -46.36 -11.11
N SER A 15 1.44 -45.90 -9.94
CA SER A 15 1.21 -44.53 -9.54
C SER A 15 2.48 -43.68 -9.56
N ILE A 16 2.29 -42.46 -10.02
CA ILE A 16 3.23 -41.35 -9.99
C ILE A 16 3.12 -40.73 -8.60
N GLU A 17 4.18 -40.83 -7.78
CA GLU A 17 4.30 -40.00 -6.57
C GLU A 17 5.66 -39.31 -6.59
N SER A 18 5.71 -38.20 -7.31
CA SER A 18 6.72 -37.16 -7.11
C SER A 18 6.42 -36.44 -5.79
N PRO A 19 7.39 -36.24 -4.89
CA PRO A 19 7.12 -35.62 -3.60
C PRO A 19 6.61 -34.18 -3.78
N THR A 20 5.38 -33.99 -3.33
CA THR A 20 4.71 -32.72 -3.16
C THR A 20 5.52 -31.87 -2.18
N LYS A 21 6.21 -30.85 -2.66
CA LYS A 21 6.47 -29.66 -1.84
C LYS A 21 5.50 -28.58 -2.28
N THR A 22 4.33 -28.62 -1.66
CA THR A 22 3.40 -27.50 -1.58
C THR A 22 4.14 -26.33 -0.96
N SER A 23 4.83 -25.54 -1.78
CA SER A 23 5.02 -24.14 -1.45
C SER A 23 3.84 -23.44 -2.07
N SER A 24 2.77 -23.33 -1.28
CA SER A 24 1.67 -22.42 -1.54
C SER A 24 2.28 -21.06 -1.86
N LEU A 25 2.33 -20.70 -3.14
CA LEU A 25 2.37 -19.29 -3.50
C LEU A 25 1.18 -18.66 -2.77
N PRO A 26 1.38 -17.58 -1.99
CA PRO A 26 0.23 -16.84 -1.50
C PRO A 26 -0.60 -16.45 -2.73
N PRO A 27 -1.95 -16.44 -2.63
CA PRO A 27 -2.75 -15.86 -3.70
C PRO A 27 -2.18 -14.48 -3.99
N VAL A 28 -2.01 -14.16 -5.27
CA VAL A 28 -1.70 -12.81 -5.74
C VAL A 28 -2.66 -11.87 -5.04
N SER A 29 -2.16 -11.22 -3.99
CA SER A 29 -2.88 -10.21 -3.26
C SER A 29 -2.83 -8.98 -4.15
N THR A 30 -3.93 -8.74 -4.84
CA THR A 30 -4.17 -7.53 -5.60
C THR A 30 -3.89 -6.33 -4.70
N GLY A 31 -2.73 -5.68 -4.90
CA GLY A 31 -2.42 -4.31 -4.48
C GLY A 31 -2.31 -3.99 -2.98
N GLN A 32 -2.89 -4.77 -2.07
CA GLN A 32 -2.95 -4.42 -0.66
C GLN A 32 -1.59 -4.57 0.03
N LEU A 33 -1.15 -3.53 0.75
CA LEU A 33 0.08 -3.54 1.55
C LEU A 33 0.14 -4.74 2.51
N PRO A 34 1.32 -5.38 2.68
CA PRO A 34 1.57 -6.21 3.85
C PRO A 34 1.72 -5.27 5.06
N LEU A 35 0.59 -4.92 5.67
CA LEU A 35 0.56 -4.18 6.93
C LEU A 35 0.92 -5.16 8.05
N ILE A 36 2.10 -4.99 8.62
CA ILE A 36 2.50 -5.73 9.82
C ILE A 36 2.25 -4.78 11.00
N PHE A 37 1.20 -5.05 11.77
CA PHE A 37 0.82 -4.26 12.95
C PHE A 37 0.65 -2.74 12.68
N GLY A 38 0.00 -2.36 11.56
CA GLY A 38 -0.25 -0.95 11.25
C GLY A 38 0.97 -0.17 10.77
N HIS A 39 2.10 -0.85 10.56
CA HIS A 39 3.30 -0.27 9.98
C HIS A 39 3.46 -0.64 8.51
N ILE A 40 3.84 0.33 7.68
CA ILE A 40 4.34 0.06 6.33
C ILE A 40 5.64 -0.76 6.47
N ALA A 41 5.69 -1.92 5.81
CA ALA A 41 6.89 -2.76 5.79
C ALA A 41 8.10 -1.95 5.31
N LYS A 42 9.25 -2.08 6.00
CA LYS A 42 10.49 -1.33 5.71
C LYS A 42 11.03 -1.51 4.28
N ASP A 43 10.61 -2.56 3.60
CA ASP A 43 11.02 -2.87 2.21
C ASP A 43 9.98 -2.45 1.17
N PHE A 44 8.96 -1.69 1.58
CA PHE A 44 7.94 -1.22 0.66
C PHE A 44 8.50 -0.09 -0.22
N GLN A 45 8.67 -0.38 -1.51
CA GLN A 45 9.22 0.56 -2.48
C GLN A 45 8.14 1.08 -3.41
N PHE A 46 8.10 2.40 -3.55
CA PHE A 46 7.43 3.13 -4.62
C PHE A 46 8.35 4.28 -5.03
N THR A 47 8.13 4.84 -6.23
CA THR A 47 8.88 6.01 -6.68
C THR A 47 8.22 7.27 -6.16
N ASP A 48 9.01 8.14 -5.52
CA ASP A 48 8.51 9.43 -5.07
C ASP A 48 8.02 10.28 -6.26
N PRO A 49 6.81 10.85 -6.17
CA PRO A 49 6.34 11.79 -7.19
C PRO A 49 7.23 13.03 -7.29
N PRO A 50 7.26 13.71 -8.44
CA PRO A 50 7.95 14.99 -8.57
C PRO A 50 7.50 15.98 -7.49
N GLY A 51 8.46 16.54 -6.73
CA GLY A 51 8.18 17.48 -5.65
C GLY A 51 7.79 16.84 -4.32
N TRP A 52 7.92 15.52 -4.18
CA TRP A 52 7.66 14.76 -2.95
C TRP A 52 8.87 13.92 -2.54
N ASN A 53 8.92 13.54 -1.26
CA ASN A 53 10.00 12.76 -0.69
C ASN A 53 9.47 11.82 0.41
N SER A 54 9.68 10.51 0.26
CA SER A 54 9.34 9.49 1.27
C SER A 54 10.44 9.23 2.29
N SER A 55 11.63 9.80 2.06
CA SER A 55 12.75 9.82 3.01
C SER A 55 13.32 11.23 3.20
N PRO A 56 12.52 12.18 3.74
CA PRO A 56 13.01 13.52 4.03
C PRO A 56 14.23 13.48 4.95
N SER A 57 15.31 14.14 4.55
CA SER A 57 16.52 14.26 5.38
C SER A 57 16.30 15.20 6.58
N ASN A 58 15.17 15.89 6.64
CA ASN A 58 14.84 16.80 7.72
C ASN A 58 14.47 16.02 8.99
N PRO A 59 15.21 16.16 10.10
CA PRO A 59 14.90 15.45 11.34
C PRO A 59 13.57 15.89 11.97
N LEU A 60 13.03 17.07 11.61
CA LEU A 60 11.71 17.52 12.07
C LEU A 60 10.59 16.66 11.50
N TYR A 61 10.73 16.17 10.27
CA TYR A 61 9.75 15.29 9.62
C TYR A 61 9.44 14.08 10.49
N HIS A 62 10.45 13.37 10.98
CA HIS A 62 10.20 12.21 11.84
C HIS A 62 9.71 12.61 13.24
N LYS A 63 10.23 13.71 13.81
CA LYS A 63 9.83 14.16 15.16
C LYS A 63 8.37 14.57 15.24
N GLU A 64 7.81 15.10 14.15
CA GLU A 64 6.40 15.51 14.07
C GLU A 64 5.43 14.32 14.24
N TRP A 65 5.90 13.08 14.05
CA TRP A 65 5.08 11.87 14.13
C TRP A 65 5.48 10.91 15.25
N ILE A 66 6.59 11.19 15.96
CA ILE A 66 7.11 10.35 17.04
C ILE A 66 6.55 10.82 18.39
N GLY A 67 5.81 9.91 19.04
CA GLY A 67 5.24 10.13 20.37
C GLY A 67 3.76 10.45 20.32
N ALA A 68 3.01 10.06 21.35
CA ALA A 68 1.55 10.16 21.38
C ALA A 68 1.00 11.61 21.34
N ASP A 69 1.85 12.58 21.65
CA ASP A 69 1.55 14.02 21.69
C ASP A 69 2.30 14.81 20.61
N SER A 70 2.83 14.14 19.59
CA SER A 70 3.41 14.82 18.43
C SER A 70 2.30 15.42 17.56
N GLU A 71 2.61 16.46 16.78
CA GLU A 71 1.62 17.18 15.97
C GLU A 71 0.88 16.25 15.01
N GLY A 72 1.59 15.35 14.34
CA GLY A 72 1.02 14.32 13.45
C GLY A 72 0.06 13.36 14.16
N GLN A 73 0.29 13.04 15.45
CA GLN A 73 -0.65 12.21 16.22
C GLN A 73 -1.84 13.03 16.74
N ILE A 74 -1.60 14.29 17.12
CA ILE A 74 -2.65 15.21 17.55
C ILE A 74 -3.64 15.45 16.41
N ILE A 75 -3.15 15.72 15.19
CA ILE A 75 -4.02 15.93 14.02
C ILE A 75 -4.77 14.66 13.63
N ALA A 76 -4.13 13.49 13.64
CA ALA A 76 -4.85 12.24 13.37
C ALA A 76 -6.00 12.03 14.37
N ARG A 77 -5.72 12.26 15.66
CA ARG A 77 -6.70 12.10 16.75
C ARG A 77 -7.83 13.15 16.70
N SER A 78 -7.56 14.40 16.30
CA SER A 78 -8.61 15.43 16.21
C SER A 78 -9.66 15.10 15.15
N TYR A 79 -9.28 14.35 14.12
CA TYR A 79 -10.18 13.81 13.10
C TYR A 79 -10.71 12.40 13.41
N GLY A 80 -10.52 11.90 14.65
CA GLY A 80 -11.00 10.59 15.07
C GLY A 80 -10.29 9.40 14.41
N LEU A 81 -9.10 9.63 13.83
CA LEU A 81 -8.31 8.60 13.15
C LEU A 81 -7.46 7.79 14.15
N GLN A 82 -6.99 6.63 13.70
CA GLN A 82 -5.96 5.87 14.41
C GLN A 82 -4.61 6.61 14.38
N PRO A 83 -3.61 6.19 15.18
CA PRO A 83 -2.26 6.76 15.08
C PRO A 83 -1.76 6.79 13.64
N GLY A 84 -1.23 7.94 13.25
CA GLY A 84 -0.74 8.18 11.89
C GLY A 84 0.70 7.75 11.72
N GLN A 85 1.05 7.25 10.55
CA GLN A 85 2.41 7.01 10.12
C GLN A 85 2.71 7.85 8.87
N PRO A 86 3.69 8.76 8.90
CA PRO A 86 4.02 9.55 7.73
C PRO A 86 4.62 8.66 6.64
N VAL A 87 4.26 8.94 5.39
CA VAL A 87 4.64 8.14 4.22
C VAL A 87 5.49 8.95 3.27
N MET A 88 5.08 10.19 2.99
CA MET A 88 5.86 11.14 2.20
C MET A 88 5.42 12.57 2.49
N GLU A 89 6.30 13.52 2.21
CA GLU A 89 6.09 14.95 2.39
C GLU A 89 6.45 15.70 1.11
N ASP A 90 5.76 16.81 0.83
CA ASP A 90 6.14 17.68 -0.29
C ASP A 90 7.46 18.41 0.04
N ILE A 91 8.25 18.78 -0.96
CA ILE A 91 9.56 19.41 -0.76
C ILE A 91 9.51 20.73 0.03
N ASN A 92 8.33 21.35 0.14
CA ASN A 92 8.10 22.57 0.90
C ASN A 92 7.72 22.31 2.38
N GLY A 93 7.39 21.06 2.74
CA GLY A 93 6.91 20.70 4.07
C GLY A 93 5.53 21.27 4.39
N TRP A 94 4.69 21.56 3.40
CA TRP A 94 3.33 22.07 3.61
C TRP A 94 2.28 20.96 3.64
N HIS A 95 2.59 19.82 3.01
CA HIS A 95 1.69 18.70 2.91
C HIS A 95 2.40 17.40 3.27
N THR A 96 1.70 16.55 4.03
CA THR A 96 2.16 15.21 4.34
C THR A 96 1.10 14.20 3.98
N ILE A 97 1.50 13.15 3.26
CA ILE A 97 0.70 11.95 3.09
C ILE A 97 1.06 11.01 4.23
N PHE A 98 0.04 10.57 4.97
CA PHE A 98 0.20 9.65 6.08
C PHE A 98 -0.81 8.50 5.99
N LEU A 99 -0.43 7.35 6.54
CA LEU A 99 -1.28 6.20 6.72
C LEU A 99 -1.90 6.26 8.11
N SER A 100 -3.20 6.06 8.23
CA SER A 100 -3.84 5.80 9.53
C SER A 100 -4.78 4.60 9.40
N GLY A 101 -4.56 3.58 10.23
CA GLY A 101 -5.18 2.27 10.09
C GLY A 101 -4.85 1.62 8.75
N ASN A 102 -5.77 1.71 7.80
CA ASN A 102 -5.66 1.10 6.46
C ASN A 102 -5.92 2.11 5.32
N THR A 103 -5.96 3.41 5.65
CA THR A 103 -6.36 4.46 4.71
C THR A 103 -5.29 5.53 4.65
N PHE A 104 -5.05 6.05 3.44
CA PHE A 104 -4.12 7.16 3.22
C PHE A 104 -4.86 8.49 3.30
N TYR A 105 -4.19 9.44 3.95
CA TYR A 105 -4.71 10.78 4.16
C TYR A 105 -3.67 11.81 3.73
N LEU A 106 -4.16 12.96 3.30
CA LEU A 106 -3.38 14.16 3.07
C LEU A 106 -3.64 15.13 4.24
N TRP A 107 -2.61 15.52 4.95
CA TRP A 107 -2.66 16.64 5.89
C TRP A 107 -2.05 17.88 5.25
N GLY A 108 -2.83 18.96 5.17
CA GLY A 108 -2.35 20.30 4.82
C GLY A 108 -2.11 21.13 6.08
N ARG A 109 -0.84 21.48 6.34
CA ARG A 109 -0.43 22.13 7.60
C ARG A 109 -0.95 23.56 7.78
N MET A 110 -1.17 24.29 6.69
CA MET A 110 -1.60 25.70 6.78
C MET A 110 -3.03 25.88 7.30
N GLY A 111 -3.87 24.85 7.16
CA GLY A 111 -5.27 24.89 7.57
C GLY A 111 -5.66 23.76 8.52
N ASP A 112 -4.71 22.93 8.94
CA ASP A 112 -4.96 21.69 9.69
C ASP A 112 -6.06 20.82 9.06
N GLU A 113 -6.11 20.82 7.73
CA GLU A 113 -7.10 20.08 6.96
C GLU A 113 -6.62 18.66 6.68
N VAL A 114 -7.46 17.67 6.97
CA VAL A 114 -7.19 16.27 6.64
C VAL A 114 -8.20 15.76 5.63
N GLN A 115 -7.68 15.19 4.54
CA GLN A 115 -8.48 14.66 3.44
C GLN A 115 -8.14 13.19 3.20
N GLU A 116 -9.15 12.33 3.07
CA GLU A 116 -8.99 10.91 2.71
C GLU A 116 -8.75 10.78 1.21
N PHE A 117 -7.73 10.01 0.81
CA PHE A 117 -7.59 9.58 -0.58
C PHE A 117 -8.60 8.49 -0.91
N VAL A 118 -9.29 8.65 -2.04
CA VAL A 118 -10.18 7.60 -2.56
C VAL A 118 -9.38 6.37 -3.04
N PRO A 119 -8.26 6.51 -3.76
CA PRO A 119 -7.34 5.40 -3.97
C PRO A 119 -6.75 4.95 -2.62
N ARG A 120 -6.78 3.64 -2.37
CA ARG A 120 -6.26 3.05 -1.13
C ARG A 120 -4.88 2.41 -1.29
N ASP A 121 -4.26 2.55 -2.47
CA ASP A 121 -2.89 2.10 -2.73
C ASP A 121 -1.98 3.31 -2.95
N ILE A 122 -0.94 3.41 -2.14
CA ILE A 122 0.08 4.45 -2.23
C ILE A 122 0.83 4.45 -3.56
N ARG A 123 0.97 3.30 -4.24
CA ARG A 123 1.57 3.25 -5.59
C ARG A 123 0.67 3.91 -6.63
N GLU A 124 -0.64 3.70 -6.51
CA GLU A 124 -1.62 4.36 -7.37
C GLU A 124 -1.62 5.86 -7.10
N ILE A 125 -1.65 6.27 -5.82
CA ILE A 125 -1.55 7.68 -5.41
C ILE A 125 -0.27 8.30 -6.00
N ALA A 126 0.90 7.71 -5.77
CA ALA A 126 2.18 8.23 -6.23
C ALA A 126 2.27 8.30 -7.77
N SER A 127 1.77 7.26 -8.46
CA SER A 127 1.73 7.24 -9.91
C SER A 127 0.81 8.34 -10.46
N SER A 128 -0.38 8.52 -9.89
CA SER A 128 -1.31 9.59 -10.28
C SER A 128 -0.71 10.97 -10.02
N MET A 129 -0.07 11.19 -8.88
CA MET A 129 0.64 12.44 -8.58
C MET A 129 1.73 12.72 -9.62
N SER A 130 2.45 11.69 -10.07
CA SER A 130 3.49 11.82 -11.09
C SER A 130 2.95 12.17 -12.47
N GLN A 131 1.74 11.73 -12.80
CA GLN A 131 1.13 11.92 -14.12
C GLN A 131 0.36 13.23 -14.23
N SER A 132 -0.40 13.58 -13.19
CA SER A 132 -1.39 14.65 -13.26
C SER A 132 -1.37 15.59 -12.04
N GLY A 133 -0.45 15.37 -11.09
CA GLY A 133 -0.31 16.18 -9.89
C GLY A 133 -1.34 15.85 -8.80
N LEU A 134 -1.17 16.47 -7.63
CA LEU A 134 -2.01 16.21 -6.46
C LEU A 134 -3.48 16.63 -6.66
N GLN A 135 -3.73 17.67 -7.46
CA GLN A 135 -5.08 18.24 -7.59
C GLN A 135 -6.08 17.30 -8.26
N GLU A 136 -5.61 16.44 -9.16
CA GLU A 136 -6.43 15.50 -9.92
C GLU A 136 -6.78 14.23 -9.12
N LEU A 137 -6.23 14.07 -7.91
CA LEU A 137 -6.55 12.95 -7.04
C LEU A 137 -7.85 13.19 -6.28
N ALA A 138 -8.80 12.28 -6.49
CA ALA A 138 -10.06 12.25 -5.77
C ALA A 138 -9.80 12.12 -4.26
N ARG A 139 -10.31 13.11 -3.52
CA ARG A 139 -10.16 13.25 -2.07
C ARG A 139 -11.49 13.61 -1.43
N LYS A 140 -11.68 13.18 -0.19
CA LYS A 140 -12.87 13.51 0.61
C LYS A 140 -12.44 14.25 1.88
N PRO A 141 -13.01 15.42 2.20
CA PRO A 141 -12.75 16.07 3.47
C PRO A 141 -13.31 15.22 4.62
N LEU A 142 -12.57 15.14 5.72
CA LEU A 142 -13.11 14.66 6.98
C LEU A 142 -13.76 15.86 7.68
N ILE A 143 -15.03 15.73 8.07
CA ILE A 143 -15.85 16.78 8.69
C ILE A 143 -16.24 16.36 10.11
#